data_AF-A0A972GSL3-F1
#
_entry.id   AF-A0A972GSL3-F1
#
_cell.length_a   1.000
_cell.length_b   1.000
_cell.length_c   1.000
_cell.angle_alpha   90.00
_cell.angle_beta   90.00
_cell.angle_gamma   90.00
#
_symmetry.space_group_name_H-M   'P 1'
#
loop_
_entity.id
_entity.type
_entity.pdbx_description
1 polymer ?
#
loop_
_entity_poly.entity_id
_entity_poly.type
_entity_poly.pdbx_seq_one_letter_code
_entity_poly.pdbx_strand_id
1 'polypeptide(L)'
;MNVHNLMEDIVRSCLKDLLQHQPQVGELNEKLQSDIIAITLNQLPPKYVSTDRGEVLAKTQLRSQVETDVYRELANAIEKVMNSNRPSELEK
;
A
#
# COMPACT_ATOMS: atom_id res chain seq x y z
N MET A 1 3.69 -23.82 -5.46
CA MET A 1 4.38 -22.69 -4.81
C MET A 1 3.96 -21.43 -5.54
N ASN A 2 3.32 -20.48 -4.86
CA ASN A 2 2.94 -19.21 -5.45
C ASN A 2 3.90 -18.14 -4.92
N VAL A 3 4.58 -17.41 -5.81
CA VAL A 3 5.47 -16.33 -5.43
C VAL A 3 4.61 -15.09 -5.25
N HIS A 4 4.60 -14.49 -4.06
CA HIS A 4 3.84 -13.27 -3.79
C HIS A 4 4.73 -12.17 -3.21
N ASN A 5 4.38 -10.92 -3.47
CA ASN A 5 5.07 -9.77 -2.88
C ASN A 5 4.47 -9.48 -1.50
N LEU A 6 5.26 -9.69 -0.46
CA LEU A 6 4.89 -9.44 0.92
C LEU A 6 4.48 -7.98 1.18
N MET A 7 5.05 -7.05 0.41
CA MET A 7 4.76 -5.64 0.54
C MET A 7 3.30 -5.31 0.19
N GLU A 8 2.64 -6.11 -0.66
CA GLU A 8 1.23 -5.91 -0.99
C GLU A 8 0.34 -6.06 0.24
N ASP A 9 0.59 -7.08 1.05
CA ASP A 9 -0.19 -7.32 2.28
C ASP A 9 0.09 -6.27 3.34
N ILE A 10 1.36 -5.86 3.49
CA ILE A 10 1.77 -4.82 4.44
C ILE A 10 1.11 -3.49 4.07
N VAL A 11 1.24 -3.06 2.81
CA VAL A 11 0.66 -1.79 2.34
C VAL A 11 -0.86 -1.81 2.47
N ARG A 12 -1.54 -2.91 2.15
CA ARG A 12 -3.00 -3.05 2.35
C ARG A 12 -3.41 -2.93 3.80
N SER A 13 -2.66 -3.55 4.72
CA SER A 13 -2.92 -3.45 6.15
C SER A 13 -2.73 -2.01 6.64
N CYS A 14 -1.59 -1.39 6.33
CA CYS A 14 -1.29 -0.02 6.74
C CYS A 14 -2.29 1.00 6.16
N LEU A 15 -2.71 0.83 4.90
CA LEU A 15 -3.74 1.68 4.31
C LEU A 15 -5.07 1.53 5.05
N LYS A 16 -5.48 0.30 5.37
CA LYS A 16 -6.72 0.06 6.12
C LYS A 16 -6.69 0.72 7.50
N ASP A 17 -5.56 0.62 8.20
CA ASP A 17 -5.37 1.26 9.51
C ASP A 17 -5.41 2.79 9.38
N LEU A 18 -4.81 3.34 8.33
CA LEU A 18 -4.83 4.78 8.04
C LEU A 18 -6.26 5.27 7.74
N LEU A 19 -7.03 4.54 6.92
CA LEU A 19 -8.43 4.84 6.60
C LEU A 19 -9.32 4.85 7.86
N GLN A 20 -9.05 3.98 8.83
CA GLN A 20 -9.77 3.96 10.11
C GLN A 20 -9.47 5.19 10.98
N HIS A 21 -8.28 5.78 10.85
CA HIS A 21 -7.86 6.94 11.65
C HIS A 21 -8.05 8.28 10.92
N GLN A 22 -8.22 8.27 9.60
CA GLN A 22 -8.46 9.46 8.78
C GLN A 22 -9.74 9.30 7.96
N PRO A 23 -10.92 9.62 8.52
CA PRO A 23 -12.21 9.45 7.83
C PRO A 23 -12.33 10.29 6.54
N GLN A 24 -11.54 11.35 6.40
CA GLN A 24 -11.48 12.18 5.18
C GLN A 24 -10.91 11.40 3.97
N VAL A 25 -10.08 10.40 4.23
CA VAL A 25 -9.52 9.46 3.25
C VAL A 25 -10.43 8.24 3.08
N GLY A 26 -11.31 7.99 4.07
CA GLY A 26 -12.30 6.89 4.08
C GLY A 26 -13.41 7.00 3.02
N GLU A 27 -13.64 8.19 2.46
CA GLU A 27 -14.58 8.40 1.35
C GLU A 27 -13.98 8.07 -0.03
N LEU A 28 -12.70 7.67 -0.09
CA LEU A 28 -12.04 7.30 -1.34
C LEU A 28 -12.64 6.01 -1.92
N ASN A 29 -13.11 6.10 -3.16
CA ASN A 29 -13.55 4.97 -3.97
C ASN A 29 -12.46 3.89 -4.07
N GLU A 30 -12.86 2.63 -4.28
CA GLU A 30 -11.94 1.49 -4.43
C GLU A 30 -10.86 1.69 -5.51
N LYS A 31 -11.20 2.44 -6.57
CA LYS A 31 -10.24 2.83 -7.62
C LYS A 31 -9.09 3.68 -7.07
N LEU A 32 -9.41 4.70 -6.27
CA LEU A 32 -8.42 5.60 -5.68
C LEU A 32 -7.55 4.87 -4.65
N GLN A 33 -8.15 3.98 -3.87
CA GLN A 33 -7.39 3.10 -2.96
C GLN A 33 -6.42 2.20 -3.73
N SER A 34 -6.85 1.65 -4.87
CA SER A 34 -5.99 0.83 -5.73
C SER A 34 -4.85 1.64 -6.34
N ASP A 35 -5.11 2.90 -6.75
CA ASP A 35 -4.09 3.81 -7.25
C ASP A 35 -3.06 4.16 -6.17
N ILE A 36 -3.52 4.44 -4.94
CA ILE A 36 -2.64 4.69 -3.79
C ILE A 36 -1.72 3.49 -3.56
N ILE A 37 -2.29 2.28 -3.48
CA ILE A 37 -1.51 1.05 -3.30
C ILE A 37 -0.49 0.88 -4.43
N ALA A 38 -0.88 1.08 -5.68
CA ALA A 38 0.01 0.94 -6.82
C ALA A 38 1.16 1.96 -6.81
N ILE A 39 0.86 3.23 -6.49
CA ILE A 39 1.88 4.30 -6.37
C ILE A 39 2.85 3.96 -5.25
N THR A 40 2.35 3.57 -4.07
CA THR A 40 3.17 3.20 -2.92
C THR A 40 4.06 2.00 -3.23
N LEU A 41 3.52 0.92 -3.82
CA LEU A 41 4.31 -0.26 -4.17
C LEU A 41 5.41 0.03 -5.19
N ASN A 42 5.18 0.95 -6.13
CA ASN A 42 6.19 1.36 -7.10
C ASN A 42 7.36 2.14 -6.49
N GLN A 43 7.19 2.71 -5.29
CA GLN A 43 8.25 3.43 -4.56
C GLN A 43 8.99 2.53 -3.56
N LEU A 44 8.46 1.35 -3.26
CA LEU A 44 9.02 0.45 -2.26
C LEU A 44 9.74 -0.73 -2.92
N PRO A 45 10.86 -1.21 -2.35
CA PRO A 45 11.52 -2.40 -2.86
C PRO A 45 10.62 -3.63 -2.68
N PRO A 46 10.32 -4.40 -3.75
CA PRO A 46 9.46 -5.56 -3.64
C PRO A 46 10.13 -6.67 -2.82
N LYS A 47 9.35 -7.39 -2.02
CA LYS A 47 9.82 -8.50 -1.19
C LYS A 47 9.06 -9.76 -1.52
N TYR A 48 9.58 -10.51 -2.49
CA TYR A 48 8.97 -11.76 -2.92
C TYR A 48 9.28 -12.90 -1.98
N VAL A 49 8.26 -13.64 -1.59
CA VAL A 49 8.37 -14.85 -0.78
C VAL A 49 7.65 -16.00 -1.47
N SER A 50 8.16 -17.22 -1.27
CA SER A 50 7.62 -18.46 -1.87
C SER A 50 7.01 -19.42 -0.84
N THR A 51 7.06 -19.06 0.45
CA THR A 51 6.59 -19.89 1.57
C THR A 51 5.97 -19.04 2.67
N ASP A 52 4.87 -19.51 3.25
CA ASP A 52 4.14 -18.85 4.35
C ASP A 52 5.01 -18.68 5.60
N ARG A 53 5.98 -19.59 5.82
CA ARG A 53 6.96 -19.48 6.91
C ARG A 53 7.93 -18.32 6.71
N GLY A 54 8.37 -18.08 5.47
CA GLY A 54 9.21 -16.94 5.12
C GLY A 54 8.46 -15.62 5.29
N GLU A 55 7.17 -15.60 4.99
CA GLU A 55 6.28 -14.46 5.21
C GLU A 55 6.19 -14.06 6.69
N VAL A 56 5.92 -15.01 7.59
CA VAL A 56 5.78 -14.71 9.03
C VAL A 56 7.09 -14.20 9.61
N LEU A 57 8.21 -14.84 9.29
CA LEU A 57 9.53 -14.44 9.78
C LEU A 57 9.92 -13.03 9.28
N ALA A 58 9.67 -12.77 7.99
CA ALA A 58 9.92 -11.48 7.38
C ALA A 58 9.02 -10.40 8.00
N LYS A 59 7.73 -10.67 8.20
CA LYS A 59 6.80 -9.76 8.89
C LYS A 59 7.33 -9.37 10.27
N THR A 60 7.77 -10.33 11.09
CA THR A 60 8.23 -10.01 12.45
C THR A 60 9.54 -9.22 12.49
N GLN A 61 10.50 -9.53 11.60
CA GLN A 61 11.80 -8.84 11.58
C GLN A 61 11.74 -7.43 10.99
N LEU A 62 10.83 -7.19 10.05
CA LEU A 62 10.80 -5.97 9.26
C LEU A 62 9.74 -4.98 9.69
N ARG A 63 8.80 -5.37 10.56
CA ARG A 63 7.61 -4.58 10.92
C ARG A 63 7.92 -3.12 11.23
N SER A 64 8.74 -2.82 12.22
CA SER A 64 8.93 -1.42 12.66
C SER A 64 9.58 -0.52 11.62
N GLN A 65 10.59 -1.01 10.90
CA GLN A 65 11.33 -0.19 9.93
C GLN A 65 10.58 -0.07 8.60
N VAL A 66 9.97 -1.16 8.14
CA VAL A 66 9.18 -1.18 6.90
C VAL A 66 7.87 -0.44 7.05
N GLU A 67 7.18 -0.53 8.19
CA GLU A 67 5.94 0.21 8.42
C GLU A 67 6.17 1.72 8.32
N THR A 68 7.26 2.24 8.90
CA THR A 68 7.57 3.68 8.85
C THR A 68 7.74 4.17 7.41
N ASP A 69 8.49 3.43 6.60
CA ASP A 69 8.69 3.76 5.18
C ASP A 69 7.39 3.63 4.38
N VAL A 70 6.58 2.60 4.66
CA VAL A 70 5.27 2.39 4.05
C VAL A 70 4.33 3.55 4.37
N TYR A 71 4.25 4.00 5.62
CA TYR A 71 3.41 5.14 6.00
C TYR A 71 3.83 6.44 5.32
N ARG A 72 5.15 6.68 5.21
CA ARG A 72 5.68 7.85 4.48
C ARG A 72 5.27 7.82 3.02
N GLU A 73 5.42 6.69 2.34
CA GLU A 73 5.04 6.57 0.92
C GLU A 73 3.52 6.54 0.72
N LEU A 74 2.75 6.01 1.67
CA LEU A 74 1.28 6.11 1.65
C LEU A 74 0.82 7.55 1.75
N ALA A 75 1.40 8.35 2.65
CA ALA A 75 1.07 9.77 2.77
C ALA A 75 1.36 10.53 1.46
N ASN A 76 2.52 10.30 0.86
CA ASN A 76 2.88 10.87 -0.43
C ASN A 76 1.91 10.44 -1.55
N ALA A 77 1.53 9.17 -1.57
CA ALA A 77 0.60 8.62 -2.57
C ALA A 77 -0.81 9.21 -2.42
N ILE A 78 -1.31 9.33 -1.19
CA ILE A 78 -2.60 9.96 -0.89
C ILE A 78 -2.58 11.42 -1.35
N GLU A 79 -1.55 12.19 -0.97
CA GLU A 79 -1.43 13.59 -1.40
C GLU A 79 -1.41 13.70 -2.93
N LYS A 80 -0.66 12.83 -3.60
CA LYS A 80 -0.58 12.82 -5.06
C LYS A 80 -1.93 12.51 -5.70
N VAL A 81 -2.67 11.54 -5.18
CA VAL A 81 -3.99 11.14 -5.70
C VAL A 81 -5.05 12.21 -5.43
N MET A 82 -5.02 12.84 -4.26
CA MET A 82 -5.95 13.93 -3.88
C MET A 82 -5.69 15.21 -4.67
N ASN A 83 -4.42 15.54 -4.96
CA ASN A 83 -4.05 16.73 -5.73
C ASN A 83 -4.13 16.48 -7.25
N SER A 84 -4.08 15.23 -7.69
CA SER A 84 -4.29 14.90 -9.11
C SER A 84 -5.79 14.79 -9.39
N ASN A 85 -6.34 15.73 -10.16
CA ASN A 85 -7.66 15.55 -10.75
C ASN A 85 -7.57 14.48 -11.85
N ARG A 86 -7.53 13.21 -11.46
CA ARG A 86 -7.46 12.08 -12.38
C ARG A 86 -8.85 11.92 -13.00
N PRO A 87 -9.06 12.17 -14.31
CA PRO A 87 -10.31 11.78 -14.95
C PRO A 87 -10.46 10.27 -14.77
N SER A 88 -11.58 9.85 -14.21
CA SER A 88 -11.87 8.50 -13.72
C SER A 88 -11.96 7.43 -14.81
N GLU A 89 -11.62 7.77 -16.05
CA GLU A 89 -11.77 6.93 -17.23
C GLU A 89 -10.50 7.04 -18.07
N LEU A 90 -9.75 5.94 -18.12
CA LEU A 90 -9.06 5.62 -19.37
C LEU A 90 -10.19 5.36 -20.37
N GLU A 91 -10.60 6.41 -21.08
CA GLU A 91 -11.43 6.30 -22.27
C GLU A 91 -10.77 5.28 -23.22
N LYS A 92 -11.39 4.11 -23.34
CA LYS A 92 -11.24 3.20 -24.46
C LYS A 92 -12.56 2.54 -24.75
#